data_AF-A0A3P7JXS1-F1
#
_entry.id   AF-A0A3P7JXS1-F1
#
_cell.length_a   1.000
_cell.length_b   1.000
_cell.length_c   1.000
_cell.angle_alpha   90.00
_cell.angle_beta   90.00
_cell.angle_gamma   90.00
#
_symmetry.space_group_name_H-M   'P 1'
#
loop_
_entity.id
_entity.type
_entity.pdbx_description
1 polymer ?
#
loop_
_entity_poly.entity_id
_entity_poly.type
_entity_poly.pdbx_seq_one_letter_code
_entity_poly.pdbx_strand_id
1 'polypeptide(L)'
;DTLKKLHYYGRKIENVGNVAIWFGGKKISVKALVKNLGDQFNLPTTVVKDLDLDHFVDQAIKVEEGEIETLRPPPFEPENIQSVYMDEPSQELSSFFTTTNWRLHHLDPTSFWMNA
;
A
#
# COMPACT_ATOMS: atom_id res chain seq x y z
N ASP A 1 -37.97 4.56 21.27
CA ASP A 1 -36.53 4.34 21.03
C ASP A 1 -35.83 5.30 20.07
N THR A 2 -36.54 6.11 19.29
CA THR A 2 -35.95 7.11 18.38
C THR A 2 -35.19 8.25 19.09
N LEU A 3 -35.61 8.66 20.29
CA LEU A 3 -34.92 9.71 21.06
C LEU A 3 -33.57 9.26 21.65
N LYS A 4 -33.40 7.96 21.94
CA LYS A 4 -32.10 7.41 22.38
C LYS A 4 -31.08 7.38 21.24
N LYS A 5 -31.53 7.01 20.04
CA LYS A 5 -30.70 7.05 18.82
C LYS A 5 -30.32 8.49 18.45
N LEU A 6 -31.25 9.45 18.57
CA LEU A 6 -30.99 10.86 18.27
C LEU A 6 -29.99 11.53 19.24
N HIS A 7 -30.01 11.19 20.55
CA HIS A 7 -29.03 11.70 21.51
C HIS A 7 -27.60 11.19 21.22
N TYR A 8 -27.48 10.03 20.58
CA TYR A 8 -26.22 9.45 20.13
C TYR A 8 -25.73 10.09 18.81
N TYR A 9 -26.64 10.33 17.86
CA TYR A 9 -26.33 10.92 16.54
C TYR A 9 -25.81 12.37 16.60
N GLY A 10 -26.21 13.16 17.60
CA GLY A 10 -25.90 14.59 17.64
C GLY A 10 -24.50 14.95 18.13
N ARG A 11 -23.75 14.00 18.70
CA ARG A 11 -22.40 14.25 19.20
C ARG A 11 -21.40 13.54 18.29
N LYS A 12 -20.78 14.29 17.39
CA LYS A 12 -19.55 13.85 16.72
C LYS A 12 -18.56 13.41 17.81
N ILE A 13 -18.24 12.13 17.87
CA ILE A 13 -17.26 11.63 18.83
C ILE A 13 -15.91 11.87 18.20
N GLU A 14 -15.32 13.01 18.53
CA GLU A 14 -13.95 13.33 18.15
C GLU A 14 -13.00 12.74 19.21
N ASN A 15 -11.80 12.37 18.77
CA ASN A 15 -10.75 11.85 19.63
C ASN A 15 -11.10 10.52 20.33
N VAL A 16 -11.79 9.63 19.60
CA VAL A 16 -12.19 8.27 20.02
C VAL A 16 -11.03 7.49 20.61
N GLY A 17 -9.83 7.65 20.03
CA GLY A 17 -8.64 6.93 20.48
C GLY A 17 -8.30 7.13 21.96
N ASN A 18 -8.65 8.29 22.53
CA ASN A 18 -8.41 8.63 23.93
C ASN A 18 -9.58 8.30 24.86
N VAL A 19 -10.72 7.86 24.31
CA VAL A 19 -11.85 7.37 25.11
C VAL A 19 -11.39 6.15 25.90
N ALA A 20 -11.70 6.16 27.19
CA ALA A 20 -11.37 5.08 28.09
C ALA A 20 -12.56 4.18 28.35
N ILE A 21 -12.34 2.88 28.24
CA ILE A 21 -13.30 1.82 28.51
C ILE A 21 -12.87 1.06 29.77
N TRP A 22 -13.85 0.71 30.60
CA TRP A 22 -13.64 -0.11 31.79
C TRP A 22 -14.11 -1.54 31.53
N PHE A 23 -13.19 -2.50 31.63
CA PHE A 23 -13.47 -3.93 31.56
C PHE A 23 -13.08 -4.57 32.90
N GLY A 24 -14.06 -5.07 33.66
CA GLY A 24 -13.80 -5.79 34.91
C GLY A 24 -12.93 -5.02 35.91
N GLY A 25 -13.12 -3.70 36.03
CA GLY A 25 -12.32 -2.83 36.91
C GLY A 25 -10.97 -2.37 36.36
N LYS A 26 -10.59 -2.80 35.15
CA LYS A 26 -9.40 -2.31 34.44
C LYS A 26 -9.78 -1.29 33.38
N LYS A 27 -9.00 -0.21 33.29
CA LYS A 27 -9.16 0.85 32.30
C LYS A 27 -8.26 0.59 31.10
N ILE A 28 -8.79 0.70 29.88
CA ILE A 28 -8.04 0.64 28.61
C ILE A 28 -8.57 1.73 27.66
N SER A 29 -7.71 2.32 26.83
CA SER A 29 -8.19 3.24 25.78
C SER A 29 -8.62 2.47 24.53
N VAL A 30 -9.51 3.06 23.72
CA VAL A 30 -9.90 2.48 22.42
C VAL A 30 -8.65 2.26 21.55
N LYS A 31 -7.72 3.22 21.51
CA LYS A 31 -6.47 3.09 20.77
C LYS A 31 -5.64 1.89 21.21
N ALA A 32 -5.52 1.66 22.52
CA ALA A 32 -4.78 0.52 23.05
C ALA A 32 -5.49 -0.81 22.73
N LEU A 33 -6.83 -0.83 22.80
CA LEU A 33 -7.61 -2.02 22.45
C LEU A 33 -7.44 -2.40 20.97
N VAL A 34 -7.57 -1.43 20.06
CA VAL A 34 -7.40 -1.65 18.61
C VAL A 34 -5.95 -2.05 18.28
N LYS A 35 -4.97 -1.44 18.96
CA LYS A 35 -3.57 -1.87 18.85
C LYS A 35 -3.40 -3.34 19.23
N ASN A 36 -3.92 -3.75 20.38
CA ASN A 36 -3.81 -5.13 20.85
C ASN A 36 -4.53 -6.12 19.92
N LEU A 37 -5.65 -5.69 19.30
CA LEU A 37 -6.36 -6.48 18.29
C LEU A 37 -5.50 -6.66 17.02
N GLY A 38 -4.86 -5.58 16.55
CA GLY A 38 -3.92 -5.66 15.43
C GLY A 38 -2.74 -6.59 15.72
N ASP A 39 -2.19 -6.51 16.94
CA ASP A 39 -1.11 -7.40 17.39
C ASP A 39 -1.56 -8.87 17.40
N GLN A 40 -2.79 -9.17 17.83
CA GLN A 40 -3.36 -10.53 17.85
C GLN A 40 -3.45 -11.17 16.45
N PHE A 41 -3.70 -10.37 15.41
CA PHE A 41 -3.75 -10.84 14.02
C PHE A 41 -2.43 -10.67 13.26
N ASN A 42 -1.36 -10.28 13.97
CA ASN A 42 -0.05 -10.00 13.38
C ASN A 42 -0.11 -8.96 12.24
N LEU A 43 -0.96 -7.94 12.38
CA LEU A 43 -1.06 -6.86 11.42
C LEU A 43 0.18 -5.95 11.50
N PRO A 44 0.67 -5.40 10.37
CA PRO A 44 1.77 -4.45 10.39
C PRO A 44 1.44 -3.25 11.28
N THR A 45 2.37 -2.88 12.17
CA THR A 45 2.14 -1.79 13.13
C THR A 45 1.92 -0.44 12.45
N THR A 46 2.35 -0.27 11.20
CA THR A 46 2.07 0.91 10.36
C THR A 46 0.58 1.04 10.08
N VAL A 47 -0.07 -0.04 9.63
CA VAL A 47 -1.51 -0.08 9.32
C VAL A 47 -2.36 0.32 10.52
N VAL A 48 -1.99 -0.13 11.72
CA VAL A 48 -2.76 0.13 12.95
C VAL A 48 -2.46 1.52 13.53
N LYS A 49 -1.27 2.08 13.30
CA LYS A 49 -0.89 3.43 13.74
C LYS A 49 -1.53 4.52 12.89
N ASP A 50 -1.64 4.28 11.60
CA ASP A 50 -2.19 5.22 10.62
C ASP A 50 -3.72 5.11 10.51
N LEU A 51 -4.33 4.17 11.24
CA LEU A 51 -5.78 4.02 11.32
C LEU A 51 -6.41 5.22 12.02
N ASP A 52 -7.23 5.95 11.27
CA ASP A 52 -8.11 6.98 11.80
C ASP A 52 -9.28 6.33 12.58
N LEU A 53 -9.18 6.36 13.91
CA LEU A 53 -10.17 5.76 14.80
C LEU A 53 -11.50 6.51 14.82
N ASP A 54 -11.50 7.81 14.53
CA ASP A 54 -12.72 8.62 14.53
C ASP A 54 -13.52 8.25 13.27
N HIS A 55 -12.88 8.27 12.10
CA HIS A 55 -13.50 7.83 10.85
C HIS A 55 -13.93 6.35 10.90
N PHE A 56 -13.10 5.48 11.48
CA PHE A 56 -13.43 4.07 11.64
C PHE A 56 -14.73 3.87 12.45
N VAL A 57 -14.89 4.56 13.58
CA VAL A 57 -16.10 4.43 14.40
C VAL A 57 -17.33 4.98 13.69
N ASP A 58 -17.20 6.11 12.98
CA ASP A 58 -18.28 6.66 12.18
C ASP A 58 -18.77 5.65 11.13
N GLN A 59 -17.86 4.98 10.42
CA GLN A 59 -18.25 3.94 9.46
C GLN A 59 -18.81 2.70 10.15
N ALA A 60 -18.26 2.29 11.30
CA ALA A 60 -18.76 1.13 12.04
C ALA A 60 -20.20 1.33 12.52
N ILE A 61 -20.56 2.54 12.95
CA ILE A 61 -21.94 2.90 13.33
C ILE A 61 -22.86 2.75 12.10
N LYS A 62 -22.45 3.25 10.94
CA LYS A 62 -23.21 3.10 9.69
C LYS A 62 -23.45 1.65 9.29
N VAL A 63 -22.48 0.75 9.54
CA VAL A 63 -22.69 -0.70 9.34
C VAL A 63 -23.79 -1.23 10.26
N GLU A 64 -23.73 -0.91 11.55
CA GLU A 64 -24.72 -1.36 12.54
C GLU A 64 -26.12 -0.77 12.27
N GLU A 65 -26.19 0.43 11.69
CA GLU A 65 -27.44 1.08 11.28
C GLU A 65 -27.97 0.56 9.94
N GLY A 66 -27.19 -0.27 9.24
CA GLY A 66 -27.54 -0.84 7.93
C GLY A 66 -27.41 0.15 6.77
N GLU A 67 -26.72 1.29 6.96
CA GLU A 67 -26.43 2.24 5.88
C GLU A 67 -25.37 1.71 4.91
N ILE A 68 -24.40 0.93 5.42
CA ILE A 68 -23.39 0.23 4.61
C ILE A 68 -23.29 -1.24 5.03
N GLU A 69 -22.98 -2.14 4.09
CA GLU A 69 -22.98 -3.58 4.38
C GLU A 69 -21.74 -4.05 5.18
N THR A 70 -20.57 -3.47 4.91
CA THR A 70 -19.32 -3.90 5.52
C THR A 70 -18.24 -2.81 5.44
N LEU A 71 -17.28 -2.87 6.38
CA LEU A 71 -16.05 -2.07 6.34
C LEU A 71 -14.97 -2.65 5.43
N ARG A 72 -15.20 -3.83 4.85
CA ARG A 72 -14.22 -4.47 3.98
C ARG A 72 -14.07 -3.65 2.69
N PRO A 73 -12.83 -3.36 2.26
CA PRO A 73 -12.63 -2.78 0.94
C PRO A 73 -13.21 -3.70 -0.14
N PRO A 74 -13.66 -3.13 -1.27
CA PRO A 74 -14.14 -3.93 -2.38
C PRO A 74 -13.04 -4.91 -2.84
N PRO A 75 -13.44 -6.10 -3.35
CA PRO A 75 -12.48 -7.02 -3.95
C PRO A 75 -11.63 -6.30 -5.00
N PHE A 76 -10.35 -6.65 -5.08
CA PHE A 76 -9.48 -6.19 -6.15
C PHE A 76 -10.05 -6.71 -7.47
N GLU A 77 -10.71 -5.85 -8.25
CA GLU A 77 -10.99 -6.16 -9.64
C GLU A 77 -9.70 -5.88 -10.41
N PRO A 78 -9.16 -6.85 -11.17
CA PRO A 78 -8.03 -6.56 -12.03
C PRO A 78 -8.47 -5.54 -13.07
N GLU A 79 -8.13 -4.27 -12.85
CA GLU A 79 -8.18 -3.27 -13.92
C GLU A 79 -7.40 -3.84 -15.11
N ASN A 80 -8.02 -3.81 -16.28
CA ASN A 80 -7.53 -4.40 -17.51
C ASN A 80 -6.04 -4.08 -17.75
N ILE A 81 -5.15 -5.01 -17.38
CA ILE A 81 -3.68 -4.90 -17.45
C ILE A 81 -3.18 -4.94 -18.91
N GLN A 82 -4.07 -4.96 -19.91
CA GLN A 82 -3.70 -5.01 -21.32
C GLN A 82 -3.15 -3.67 -21.86
N SER A 83 -3.43 -2.53 -21.22
CA SER A 83 -2.99 -1.21 -21.75
C SER A 83 -1.58 -0.80 -21.34
N VAL A 84 -0.93 -1.49 -20.40
CA VAL A 84 0.42 -1.15 -19.91
C VAL A 84 1.54 -1.85 -20.69
N TYR A 85 1.22 -2.90 -21.45
CA TYR A 85 2.21 -3.72 -22.19
C TYR A 85 1.98 -3.75 -23.72
N MET A 86 1.35 -2.72 -24.30
CA MET A 86 1.29 -2.55 -25.76
C MET A 86 2.08 -1.32 -26.22
N ASP A 87 3.31 -1.17 -25.74
CA ASP A 87 4.36 -0.44 -26.44
C ASP A 87 5.62 -1.31 -26.43
N GLU A 88 5.64 -2.33 -27.28
CA GLU A 88 6.89 -2.98 -27.70
C GLU A 88 7.45 -2.17 -28.88
N PRO A 89 8.56 -1.41 -28.74
CA PRO A 89 9.28 -0.93 -29.90
C PRO A 89 10.11 -2.10 -30.43
N SER A 90 9.47 -2.97 -31.21
CA SER A 90 10.14 -4.06 -31.92
C SER A 90 10.97 -3.54 -33.10
N GLN A 91 11.85 -2.54 -32.94
CA GLN A 91 12.74 -2.06 -34.00
C GLN A 91 14.04 -1.35 -33.52
N GLU A 92 14.68 -1.73 -32.41
CA GLU A 92 16.07 -1.27 -32.15
C GLU A 92 16.97 -2.35 -31.55
N LEU A 93 17.20 -3.44 -32.29
CA LEU A 93 18.36 -4.34 -32.03
C LEU A 93 19.18 -4.66 -33.29
N SER A 94 18.82 -4.14 -34.46
CA SER A 94 19.56 -4.36 -35.70
C SER A 94 20.67 -3.33 -35.97
N SER A 95 20.66 -2.16 -35.32
CA SER A 95 21.63 -1.08 -35.58
C SER A 95 22.90 -1.15 -34.71
N PHE A 96 22.89 -1.87 -33.59
CA PHE A 96 24.04 -1.97 -32.69
C PHE A 96 25.13 -2.98 -33.10
N PHE A 97 24.88 -3.84 -34.10
CA PHE A 97 25.86 -4.83 -34.57
C PHE A 97 26.53 -4.50 -35.91
N THR A 98 26.19 -3.36 -36.53
CA THR A 98 26.76 -2.97 -37.83
C THR A 98 27.26 -1.54 -37.79
N THR A 99 28.43 -1.30 -37.20
CA THR A 99 29.51 -0.46 -37.76
C THR A 99 30.71 -0.48 -36.80
N THR A 100 31.66 -1.37 -37.04
CA THR A 100 33.06 -1.08 -36.73
C THR A 100 33.85 -1.42 -37.97
N ASN A 101 34.19 -0.41 -38.77
CA ASN A 101 35.08 -0.56 -39.91
C ASN A 101 36.29 0.35 -39.76
N TRP A 102 37.43 -0.31 -39.60
CA TRP A 102 38.82 0.02 -39.96
C TRP A 102 39.14 1.45 -40.43
N ARG A 103 40.15 2.07 -39.80
CA ARG A 103 41.45 2.53 -40.35
C ARG A 103 42.00 3.68 -39.52
N LEU A 104 42.95 3.37 -38.63
CA LEU A 104 44.05 4.27 -38.32
C LEU A 104 45.35 3.50 -38.59
N HIS A 105 45.80 3.66 -39.83
CA HIS A 105 47.18 3.90 -40.24
C HIS A 105 48.35 3.46 -39.31
N HIS A 106 49.14 2.54 -39.89
CA HIS A 106 50.58 2.30 -39.72
C HIS A 106 51.08 1.64 -38.43
N LEU A 107 51.27 0.32 -38.46
CA LEU A 107 52.54 -0.33 -38.07
C LEU A 107 52.76 -1.58 -38.94
N ASP A 108 53.99 -1.70 -39.45
CA ASP A 108 54.54 -2.70 -40.38
C ASP A 108 54.63 -4.11 -39.75
N PRO A 109 54.26 -5.21 -40.45
CA PRO A 109 54.30 -6.56 -39.93
C PRO A 109 55.63 -7.26 -40.22
N THR A 110 56.74 -6.79 -39.63
CA THR A 110 57.99 -7.56 -39.61
C THR A 110 58.74 -7.40 -38.28
N SER A 111 58.28 -8.10 -37.24
CA SER A 111 59.13 -8.50 -36.10
C SER A 111 58.39 -9.43 -35.14
N PHE A 112 58.23 -10.69 -35.54
CA PHE A 112 57.98 -11.78 -34.60
C PHE A 112 59.04 -12.87 -34.78
N TRP A 113 60.29 -12.52 -34.50
CA TRP A 113 61.38 -13.42 -34.09
C TRP A 113 62.45 -12.58 -33.39
N MET A 114 62.57 -12.70 -32.05
CA MET A 114 63.85 -12.77 -31.31
C MET A 114 63.62 -12.73 -29.78
N ASN A 115 64.12 -13.79 -29.13
CA ASN A 115 64.49 -13.94 -27.72
C ASN A 115 63.30 -14.16 -26.74
N ALA A 116 63.20 -15.27 -25.99
CA ALA A 116 64.21 -16.24 -25.55
C ALA A 116 63.56 -17.62 -25.32
#